data_AF-A0A2A4Y149-F1
#
_entry.id   AF-A0A2A4Y149-F1
#
_cell.length_a   1.000
_cell.length_b   1.000
_cell.length_c   1.000
_cell.angle_alpha   90.00
_cell.angle_beta   90.00
_cell.angle_gamma   90.00
#
_symmetry.space_group_name_H-M   'P 1'
#
loop_
_entity.id
_entity.type
_entity.pdbx_description
1 polymer ?
#
loop_
_entity_poly.entity_id
_entity_poly.type
_entity_poly.pdbx_seq_one_letter_code
_entity_poly.pdbx_strand_id
1 'polypeptide(L)'
;MAALIQFKGNADGITLRLESLESHIGRGVDNDITINDELVSKQHAVIEARQAEGKSGGFEYFIKDCDSTNGTFINDKRIEAETAEFKTSASCQLYHDDVIRIGVNHFRFVDDANDDLAATTRIHKTWIPGLYISKRGK
;
A
#
# COMPACT_ATOMS: atom_id res chain seq x y z
N MET A 1 -8.60 7.90 4.89
CA MET A 1 -7.33 8.58 4.54
C MET A 1 -6.37 7.47 4.19
N ALA A 2 -5.65 7.52 3.08
CA ALA A 2 -4.75 6.42 2.72
C ALA A 2 -3.27 6.79 2.85
N ALA A 3 -2.45 5.78 3.11
CA ALA A 3 -1.01 5.89 3.20
C ALA A 3 -0.32 4.64 2.65
N LEU A 4 0.90 4.83 2.16
CA LEU A 4 1.84 3.77 1.85
C LEU A 4 2.91 3.69 2.94
N ILE A 5 3.08 2.51 3.52
CA ILE A 5 4.11 2.24 4.52
C ILE A 5 5.22 1.42 3.88
N GLN A 6 6.40 2.01 3.71
CA GLN A 6 7.55 1.30 3.16
C GLN A 6 8.17 0.37 4.21
N PHE A 7 8.47 -0.88 3.83
CA PHE A 7 9.27 -1.79 4.66
C PHE A 7 10.73 -1.71 4.25
N LYS A 8 11.62 -1.51 5.23
CA LYS A 8 13.07 -1.57 5.03
C LYS A 8 13.67 -2.60 5.97
N GLY A 9 13.50 -3.88 5.65
CA GLY A 9 14.01 -5.00 6.45
C GLY A 9 13.39 -5.05 7.86
N ASN A 10 14.22 -5.02 8.91
CA ASN A 10 13.80 -5.17 10.32
C ASN A 10 13.20 -3.90 10.96
N ALA A 11 12.96 -2.84 10.19
CA ALA A 11 12.32 -1.62 10.68
C ALA A 11 11.19 -1.18 9.76
N ASP A 12 10.10 -0.71 10.36
CA ASP A 12 9.09 0.09 9.67
C ASP A 12 9.80 1.31 9.09
N GLY A 13 9.69 1.48 7.77
CA GLY A 13 10.36 2.53 7.03
C GLY A 13 9.61 3.85 7.13
N ILE A 14 9.30 4.44 5.98
CA ILE A 14 8.65 5.74 5.87
C ILE A 14 7.16 5.53 5.61
N THR A 15 6.31 6.31 6.30
CA THR A 15 4.88 6.43 5.98
C THR A 15 4.67 7.61 5.05
N LEU A 16 4.15 7.34 3.87
CA LEU A 16 3.86 8.30 2.82
C LEU A 16 2.35 8.46 2.70
N ARG A 17 1.81 9.60 3.11
CA ARG A 17 0.38 9.87 3.04
C ARG A 17 -0.04 10.22 1.62
N LEU A 18 -1.15 9.65 1.16
CA LEU A 18 -1.76 9.95 -0.12
C LEU A 18 -2.77 11.08 0.08
N GLU A 19 -2.30 12.32 -0.05
CA GLU A 19 -3.13 13.52 0.12
C GLU A 19 -3.75 14.01 -1.21
N SER A 20 -3.20 13.56 -2.33
CA SER A 20 -3.62 13.93 -3.68
C SER A 20 -4.49 12.85 -4.31
N LEU A 21 -5.34 13.24 -5.27
CA LEU A 21 -6.12 12.30 -6.10
C LEU A 21 -5.23 11.48 -7.04
N GLU A 22 -4.05 11.99 -7.36
CA GLU A 22 -3.07 11.32 -8.18
C GLU A 22 -1.72 11.43 -7.46
N SER A 23 -1.00 10.31 -7.33
CA SER A 23 0.32 10.25 -6.70
C SER A 23 1.27 9.46 -7.59
N HIS A 24 2.29 10.12 -8.09
CA HIS A 24 3.30 9.53 -8.96
C HIS A 24 4.38 8.85 -8.12
N ILE A 25 4.79 7.66 -8.57
CA ILE A 25 5.82 6.84 -7.94
C ILE A 25 6.91 6.57 -8.95
N GLY A 26 8.15 6.85 -8.58
CA GLY A 26 9.30 6.55 -9.41
C GLY A 26 10.61 7.01 -8.82
N ARG A 27 11.70 6.82 -9.55
CA ARG A 27 13.04 7.28 -9.13
C ARG A 27 13.29 8.75 -9.46
N GLY A 28 12.52 9.33 -10.38
CA GLY A 28 12.62 10.76 -10.69
C GLY A 28 12.28 11.61 -9.47
N VAL A 29 12.97 12.74 -9.32
CA VAL A 29 12.71 13.71 -8.24
C VAL A 29 11.39 14.46 -8.42
N ASP A 30 10.81 14.38 -9.61
CA ASP A 30 9.55 15.02 -9.97
C ASP A 30 8.31 14.20 -9.54
N ASN A 31 8.51 13.02 -8.94
CA ASN A 31 7.41 12.18 -8.45
C ASN A 31 7.10 12.49 -6.99
N ASP A 32 5.81 12.42 -6.62
CA ASP A 32 5.35 12.56 -5.23
C ASP A 32 6.06 11.57 -4.29
N ILE A 33 6.26 10.35 -4.78
CA ILE A 33 6.98 9.29 -4.08
C ILE A 33 8.25 8.97 -4.85
N THR A 34 9.36 9.55 -4.39
CA THR A 34 10.68 9.30 -4.95
C THR A 34 11.33 8.08 -4.29
N ILE A 35 11.59 7.04 -5.08
CA ILE A 35 12.27 5.81 -4.63
C ILE A 35 13.67 5.78 -5.24
N ASN A 36 14.69 5.88 -4.39
CA ASN A 36 16.08 5.81 -4.85
C ASN A 36 16.54 4.35 -5.03
N ASP A 37 16.15 3.73 -6.14
CA ASP A 37 16.48 2.36 -6.50
C ASP A 37 16.64 2.24 -8.03
N GLU A 38 17.77 1.68 -8.48
CA GLU A 38 18.07 1.51 -9.91
C GLU A 38 17.07 0.61 -10.64
N LEU A 39 16.41 -0.30 -9.93
CA LEU A 39 15.34 -1.14 -10.47
C LEU A 39 14.02 -0.38 -10.65
N VAL A 40 13.94 0.87 -10.19
CA VAL A 40 12.77 1.73 -10.31
C VAL A 40 12.97 2.73 -11.46
N SER A 41 12.10 2.64 -12.45
CA SER A 41 11.98 3.61 -13.55
C SER A 41 11.73 5.04 -13.06
N LYS A 42 12.10 6.03 -13.88
CA LYS A 42 11.91 7.46 -13.54
C LYS A 42 10.45 7.77 -13.24
N GLN A 43 9.54 7.27 -14.05
CA GLN A 43 8.10 7.20 -13.80
C GLN A 43 7.76 5.70 -13.81
N HIS A 44 7.35 5.14 -12.67
CA HIS A 44 7.20 3.70 -12.50
C HIS A 44 5.74 3.31 -12.40
N ALA A 45 5.02 3.94 -11.48
CA ALA A 45 3.61 3.68 -11.26
C ALA A 45 2.91 4.97 -10.84
N VAL A 46 1.60 5.00 -11.00
CA VAL A 46 0.74 6.07 -10.49
C VAL A 46 -0.35 5.45 -9.63
N ILE A 47 -0.67 6.09 -8.50
CA ILE A 47 -1.83 5.76 -7.69
C ILE A 47 -2.88 6.83 -7.91
N GLU A 48 -4.08 6.40 -8.30
CA GLU A 48 -5.24 7.23 -8.52
C GLU A 48 -6.27 6.95 -7.41
N ALA A 49 -6.68 7.99 -6.68
CA ALA A 49 -7.82 7.94 -5.78
C ALA A 49 -9.06 8.44 -6.52
N ARG A 50 -10.08 7.58 -6.61
CA ARG A 50 -11.37 7.88 -7.22
C ARG A 50 -12.44 7.94 -6.15
N GLN A 51 -13.41 8.81 -6.32
CA GLN A 51 -14.53 8.89 -5.37
C GLN A 51 -15.39 7.64 -5.51
N ALA A 52 -15.61 6.93 -4.40
CA ALA A 52 -16.45 5.73 -4.40
C ALA A 52 -17.92 6.13 -4.66
N GLU A 53 -18.60 5.49 -5.61
CA GLU A 53 -20.01 5.77 -5.93
C GLU A 53 -21.02 5.23 -4.87
N GLY A 54 -20.55 4.96 -3.65
CA GLY A 54 -21.31 4.33 -2.57
C GLY A 54 -21.77 5.29 -1.46
N LYS A 55 -22.74 4.83 -0.66
CA LYS A 55 -23.33 5.56 0.49
C LYS A 55 -22.32 5.96 1.58
N SER A 56 -21.10 5.43 1.57
CA SER A 56 -20.06 5.69 2.57
C SER A 56 -19.12 6.86 2.24
N GLY A 57 -19.24 7.50 1.06
CA GLY A 57 -18.48 8.73 0.76
C GLY A 57 -16.95 8.60 0.82
N GLY A 58 -16.42 7.39 0.60
CA GLY A 58 -14.98 7.10 0.65
C GLY A 58 -14.26 7.30 -0.69
N PHE A 59 -12.98 6.93 -0.71
CA PHE A 59 -12.14 6.88 -1.90
C PHE A 59 -11.74 5.45 -2.22
N GLU A 60 -11.81 5.08 -3.49
CA GLU A 60 -11.26 3.84 -4.02
C GLU A 60 -9.90 4.15 -4.65
N TYR A 61 -8.89 3.37 -4.28
CA TYR A 61 -7.53 3.58 -4.76
C TYR A 61 -7.20 2.57 -5.84
N PHE A 62 -6.57 3.03 -6.91
CA PHE A 62 -6.13 2.22 -8.03
C PHE A 62 -4.66 2.48 -8.28
N ILE A 63 -3.87 1.44 -8.48
CA ILE A 63 -2.48 1.56 -8.93
C ILE A 63 -2.40 1.17 -10.40
N LYS A 64 -1.64 1.94 -11.16
CA LYS A 64 -1.38 1.70 -12.57
C LYS A 64 0.11 1.71 -12.84
N ASP A 65 0.59 0.66 -13.51
CA ASP A 65 1.98 0.59 -13.96
C ASP A 65 2.17 1.48 -15.21
N CYS A 66 3.22 2.30 -15.19
CA CYS A 66 3.56 3.24 -16.26
C CYS A 66 4.59 2.65 -17.24
N ASP A 67 4.35 1.42 -17.69
CA ASP A 67 5.28 0.66 -18.55
C ASP A 67 6.69 0.58 -17.95
N SER A 68 6.72 0.24 -16.66
CA SER A 68 7.97 0.20 -15.92
C SER A 68 8.84 -0.98 -16.35
N THR A 69 10.16 -0.81 -16.29
CA THR A 69 11.11 -1.80 -16.82
C THR A 69 11.02 -3.15 -16.09
N ASN A 70 10.83 -3.11 -14.77
CA ASN A 70 10.74 -4.31 -13.93
C ASN A 70 9.30 -4.70 -13.57
N GLY A 71 8.33 -3.85 -13.90
CA GLY A 71 6.94 -4.00 -13.50
C GLY A 71 6.69 -3.66 -12.03
N THR A 72 5.43 -3.34 -11.76
CA THR A 72 4.86 -3.25 -10.43
C THR A 72 4.19 -4.57 -10.04
N PHE A 73 4.22 -4.92 -8.75
CA PHE A 73 3.59 -6.13 -8.25
C PHE A 73 2.69 -5.81 -7.05
N ILE A 74 1.57 -6.52 -6.92
CA ILE A 74 0.65 -6.46 -5.79
C ILE A 74 0.47 -7.88 -5.25
N ASN A 75 0.73 -8.10 -3.96
CA ASN A 75 0.64 -9.41 -3.31
C ASN A 75 1.38 -10.51 -4.11
N ASP A 76 2.62 -10.21 -4.52
CA ASP A 76 3.50 -11.04 -5.36
C ASP A 76 3.00 -11.34 -6.79
N LYS A 77 1.89 -10.72 -7.21
CA LYS A 77 1.38 -10.82 -8.59
C LYS A 77 1.75 -9.57 -9.37
N ARG A 78 2.36 -9.73 -10.54
CA ARG A 78 2.67 -8.61 -11.42
C ARG A 78 1.37 -8.00 -11.95
N ILE A 79 1.25 -6.68 -11.92
CA ILE A 79 0.14 -6.00 -12.61
C ILE A 79 0.45 -5.96 -14.09
N GLU A 80 0.01 -7.00 -14.80
CA GLU A 80 0.18 -7.13 -16.24
C GLU A 80 -1.09 -6.71 -16.98
N ALA A 81 -0.91 -6.13 -18.16
CA ALA A 81 -2.01 -5.78 -19.05
C ALA A 81 -2.74 -7.03 -19.60
N GLU A 82 -2.30 -8.25 -19.26
CA GLU A 82 -2.87 -9.50 -19.75
C GLU A 82 -4.12 -9.93 -18.96
N THR A 83 -4.30 -9.46 -17.72
CA THR A 83 -5.54 -9.74 -16.95
C THR A 83 -6.68 -8.75 -17.27
N ALA A 84 -6.34 -7.62 -17.90
CA ALA A 84 -7.32 -6.72 -18.49
C ALA A 84 -7.43 -7.07 -19.98
N GLU A 85 -8.61 -7.38 -20.49
CA GLU A 85 -8.86 -7.82 -21.87
C GLU A 85 -8.44 -6.78 -22.96
N PHE A 86 -7.78 -5.68 -22.58
CA PHE A 86 -7.32 -4.60 -23.44
C PHE A 86 -5.90 -4.13 -23.04
N LYS A 87 -5.00 -4.06 -24.03
CA LYS A 87 -3.60 -3.55 -24.00
C LYS A 87 -3.48 -2.06 -23.62
N THR A 88 -4.04 -1.64 -22.49
CA THR A 88 -3.89 -0.29 -21.95
C THR A 88 -3.58 -0.41 -20.48
N SER A 89 -2.35 -0.09 -20.11
CA SER A 89 -1.84 0.15 -18.74
C SER A 89 -2.64 -0.51 -17.62
N ALA A 90 -2.21 -1.70 -17.19
CA ALA A 90 -2.85 -2.47 -16.13
C ALA A 90 -3.11 -1.59 -14.91
N SER A 91 -4.39 -1.31 -14.64
CA SER A 91 -4.84 -0.65 -13.43
C SER A 91 -5.49 -1.69 -12.53
N CYS A 92 -5.10 -1.71 -11.26
CA CYS A 92 -5.63 -2.64 -10.28
C CYS A 92 -6.08 -1.86 -9.05
N GLN A 93 -7.24 -2.23 -8.53
CA GLN A 93 -7.75 -1.66 -7.29
C GLN A 93 -6.89 -2.13 -6.11
N LEU A 94 -6.54 -1.20 -5.23
CA LEU A 94 -5.83 -1.45 -3.99
C LEU A 94 -6.81 -1.58 -2.84
N TYR A 95 -6.58 -2.58 -2.00
CA TYR A 95 -7.30 -2.82 -0.76
C TYR A 95 -6.39 -2.64 0.44
N HIS A 96 -6.98 -2.34 1.60
CA HIS A 96 -6.25 -2.25 2.87
C HIS A 96 -5.40 -3.53 3.08
N ASP A 97 -4.17 -3.34 3.58
CA ASP A 97 -3.12 -4.35 3.75
C ASP A 97 -2.45 -4.89 2.48
N ASP A 98 -2.85 -4.43 1.28
CA ASP A 98 -2.18 -4.86 0.04
C ASP A 98 -0.69 -4.49 0.05
N VAL A 99 0.15 -5.46 -0.33
CA VAL A 99 1.60 -5.27 -0.43
C VAL A 99 1.98 -4.98 -1.87
N ILE A 100 2.41 -3.75 -2.13
CA ILE A 100 2.91 -3.28 -3.41
C ILE A 100 4.44 -3.42 -3.43
N ARG A 101 4.98 -4.08 -4.45
CA ARG A 101 6.42 -4.21 -4.65
C ARG A 101 6.85 -3.50 -5.94
N ILE A 102 7.82 -2.60 -5.79
CA ILE A 102 8.41 -1.77 -6.85
C ILE A 102 9.93 -1.83 -6.69
N GLY A 103 10.62 -2.44 -7.67
CA GLY A 103 12.05 -2.74 -7.54
C GLY A 103 12.31 -3.70 -6.37
N VAL A 104 13.24 -3.33 -5.47
CA VAL A 104 13.48 -4.08 -4.20
C VAL A 104 12.62 -3.57 -3.04
N ASN A 105 11.81 -2.53 -3.26
CA ASN A 105 11.05 -1.86 -2.23
C ASN A 105 9.67 -2.49 -2.08
N HIS A 106 9.23 -2.64 -0.83
CA HIS A 106 7.91 -3.15 -0.48
C HIS A 106 7.15 -2.06 0.26
N PHE A 107 5.90 -1.85 -0.11
CA PHE A 107 5.01 -0.86 0.46
C PHE A 107 3.71 -1.55 0.86
N ARG A 108 3.21 -1.34 2.07
CA ARG A 108 1.85 -1.73 2.44
C ARG A 108 0.92 -0.56 2.24
N PHE A 109 -0.17 -0.80 1.55
CA PHE A 109 -1.25 0.15 1.42
C PHE A 109 -2.16 0.06 2.66
N VAL A 110 -2.42 1.22 3.27
CA VAL A 110 -3.29 1.34 4.44
C VAL A 110 -4.33 2.40 4.11
N ASP A 111 -5.60 2.05 4.18
CA ASP A 111 -6.70 3.01 4.10
C ASP A 111 -7.42 3.09 5.45
N ASP A 112 -7.21 4.20 6.16
CA ASP A 112 -7.84 4.52 7.44
C ASP A 112 -9.36 4.71 7.29
N ALA A 113 -9.88 5.05 6.10
CA ALA A 113 -11.34 5.21 5.91
C ALA A 113 -12.07 3.87 5.82
N ASN A 114 -11.37 2.79 5.47
CA ASN A 114 -11.89 1.43 5.40
C ASN A 114 -11.50 0.58 6.63
N ASP A 115 -10.61 1.10 7.49
CA ASP A 115 -10.20 0.49 8.78
C ASP A 115 -11.34 0.49 9.82
N ASP A 116 -12.34 1.37 9.68
CA ASP A 116 -13.52 1.40 10.57
C ASP A 116 -14.39 0.13 10.49
N LEU A 117 -14.14 -0.77 9.52
CA LEU A 117 -14.76 -2.10 9.46
C LEU A 117 -13.81 -3.25 9.88
N ALA A 118 -12.58 -2.95 10.29
CA ALA A 118 -11.65 -3.85 10.97
C ALA A 118 -11.62 -3.54 12.47
N ALA A 119 -12.77 -3.71 13.13
CA ALA A 119 -12.94 -3.53 14.56
C ALA A 119 -11.80 -4.17 15.40
N THR A 120 -11.22 -3.35 16.28
CA THR A 120 -10.50 -3.70 17.53
C THR A 120 -9.14 -4.40 17.43
N THR A 121 -8.05 -3.63 17.44
CA THR A 121 -6.88 -3.94 18.30
C THR A 121 -6.36 -2.65 18.95
N ARG A 122 -7.21 -2.07 19.82
CA ARG A 122 -6.67 -1.43 21.02
C ARG A 122 -6.42 -2.53 22.04
N ILE A 123 -5.33 -2.37 22.81
CA ILE A 123 -4.88 -3.13 24.00
C ILE A 123 -3.74 -4.11 23.68
N HIS A 124 -2.52 -4.02 24.24
CA HIS A 124 -1.86 -3.08 25.17
C HIS A 124 -0.34 -3.39 25.10
N LYS A 125 0.54 -2.43 25.44
CA LYS A 125 1.93 -2.75 25.80
C LYS A 125 1.91 -3.74 26.99
N THR A 126 2.50 -4.92 26.85
CA THR A 126 2.88 -5.73 28.01
C THR A 126 4.39 -5.62 28.19
N TRP A 127 4.78 -4.90 29.24
CA TRP A 127 6.12 -4.95 29.83
C TRP A 127 6.13 -6.13 30.84
N ILE A 128 7.29 -6.77 31.00
CA ILE A 128 7.70 -7.77 32.01
C ILE A 128 7.61 -9.26 31.61
N PRO A 129 8.74 -9.92 31.34
CA PRO A 129 8.86 -11.39 31.37
C PRO A 129 8.73 -11.91 32.82
N GLY A 130 7.87 -12.90 33.06
CA GLY A 130 7.91 -13.72 34.29
C GLY A 130 6.66 -13.73 35.19
N LEU A 131 5.44 -13.64 34.67
CA LEU A 131 4.23 -13.77 35.51
C LEU A 131 3.26 -14.84 35.00
N TYR A 132 3.11 -15.91 35.78
CA TYR A 132 2.07 -16.93 35.59
C TYR A 132 0.89 -16.61 36.51
N ILE A 133 -0.33 -16.55 35.95
CA ILE A 133 -1.56 -16.49 36.75
C ILE A 133 -2.45 -17.67 36.34
N SER A 134 -2.59 -18.64 37.23
CA SER A 134 -3.60 -19.69 37.11
C SER A 134 -4.92 -19.18 37.71
N LYS A 135 -5.99 -19.11 36.93
CA LYS A 135 -7.34 -18.99 37.49
C LYS A 135 -7.91 -20.38 37.80
N ARG A 136 -8.02 -20.73 39.09
CA ARG A 136 -8.96 -21.76 39.59
C ARG A 136 -10.34 -21.14 39.80
N GLY A 137 -11.37 -21.99 39.67
CA GLY A 137 -12.82 -21.70 39.63
C GLY A 137 -13.39 -20.96 40.85
N LYS A 138 -14.69 -20.73 40.94
CA LYS A 138 -15.87 -21.46 40.45
C LYS A 138 -16.93 -20.45 40.04
#